data_AF-A0A3S2UD97-F1
#
_entry.id   AF-A0A3S2UD97-F1
#
_cell.length_a   1.000
_cell.length_b   1.000
_cell.length_c   1.000
_cell.angle_alpha   90.00
_cell.angle_beta   90.00
_cell.angle_gamma   90.00
#
_symmetry.space_group_name_H-M   'P 1'
#
loop_
_entity.id
_entity.type
_entity.pdbx_description
1 polymer ?
#
loop_
_entity_poly.entity_id
_entity_poly.type
_entity_poly.pdbx_seq_one_letter_code
_entity_poly.pdbx_strand_id
1 'polypeptide(L)'
;MKNCIATALIAGALGLSGAVHASRPAVPAETVCTSVPEPQFTGVRETESVYEAELTLEQGRPVALSFKILQGLKDRRAQRAVIVALSDANRAMACGDFTGKVSRRHVVPATPVPQP
;
A
#
# COMPACT_ATOMS: atom_id res chain seq x y z
N MET A 1 -29.51 -43.35 -41.07
CA MET A 1 -28.49 -42.36 -41.52
C MET A 1 -28.07 -41.52 -40.32
N LYS A 2 -26.76 -41.29 -40.21
CA LYS A 2 -26.05 -40.35 -39.31
C LYS A 2 -25.90 -40.74 -37.83
N ASN A 3 -24.83 -41.48 -37.58
CA ASN A 3 -23.96 -41.31 -36.41
C ASN A 3 -23.42 -39.86 -36.38
N CYS A 4 -23.24 -39.29 -35.20
CA CYS A 4 -22.03 -38.54 -34.85
C CYS A 4 -21.84 -38.48 -33.34
N ILE A 5 -20.63 -38.83 -32.94
CA ILE A 5 -20.03 -38.95 -31.62
C ILE A 5 -19.78 -37.56 -31.01
N ALA A 6 -19.93 -37.43 -29.69
CA ALA A 6 -19.14 -36.46 -28.91
C ALA A 6 -18.98 -36.95 -27.47
N THR A 7 -17.96 -37.77 -27.26
CA THR A 7 -17.36 -38.02 -25.95
C THR A 7 -16.44 -36.83 -25.63
N ALA A 8 -16.67 -36.15 -24.51
CA ALA A 8 -15.64 -35.34 -23.86
C ALA A 8 -15.77 -35.49 -22.34
N LEU A 9 -14.86 -36.28 -21.80
CA LEU A 9 -14.62 -36.57 -20.39
C LEU A 9 -13.40 -35.73 -19.98
N ILE A 10 -13.58 -34.66 -19.20
CA ILE A 10 -12.55 -33.99 -18.36
C ILE A 10 -13.34 -33.32 -17.21
N ALA A 11 -13.44 -33.89 -16.00
CA ALA A 11 -12.46 -33.97 -14.92
C ALA A 11 -12.11 -32.61 -14.28
N GLY A 12 -12.19 -32.55 -12.95
CA GLY A 12 -11.60 -31.49 -12.12
C GLY A 12 -12.63 -30.49 -11.57
N ALA A 13 -13.22 -30.74 -10.41
CA ALA A 13 -12.65 -30.39 -9.09
C ALA A 13 -12.73 -28.88 -8.78
N LEU A 14 -13.51 -28.59 -7.74
CA LEU A 14 -13.24 -27.61 -6.68
C LEU A 14 -12.65 -26.24 -7.05
N GLY A 15 -13.42 -25.18 -6.77
CA GLY A 15 -12.84 -23.88 -6.56
C GLY A 15 -13.86 -22.75 -6.51
N LEU A 16 -14.51 -22.57 -5.35
CA LEU A 16 -14.80 -21.21 -4.90
C LEU A 16 -13.48 -20.44 -4.94
N SER A 17 -13.43 -19.29 -5.63
CA SER A 17 -12.76 -18.09 -5.11
C SER A 17 -12.68 -17.00 -6.17
N GLY A 18 -13.27 -15.86 -5.84
CA GLY A 18 -12.77 -14.54 -6.17
C GLY A 18 -12.67 -14.23 -7.65
N ALA A 19 -13.68 -13.54 -8.16
CA ALA A 19 -13.42 -12.52 -9.17
C ALA A 19 -12.26 -11.66 -8.63
N VAL A 20 -11.06 -11.89 -9.17
CA VAL A 20 -9.91 -11.03 -9.04
C VAL A 20 -10.38 -9.67 -9.52
N HIS A 21 -10.76 -8.81 -8.58
CA HIS A 21 -10.85 -7.39 -8.82
C HIS A 21 -9.47 -7.02 -9.37
N ALA A 22 -9.39 -6.84 -10.69
CA ALA A 22 -8.28 -6.17 -11.33
C ALA A 22 -8.23 -4.80 -10.68
N SER A 23 -7.45 -4.69 -9.60
CA SER A 23 -7.28 -3.47 -8.85
C SER A 23 -6.69 -2.49 -9.84
N ARG A 24 -7.49 -1.54 -10.29
CA ARG A 24 -7.02 -0.45 -11.14
C ARG A 24 -5.76 0.12 -10.47
N PRO A 25 -4.67 0.32 -11.20
CA PRO A 25 -3.42 0.77 -10.60
C PRO A 25 -3.66 2.07 -9.85
N ALA A 26 -3.13 2.14 -8.63
CA ALA A 26 -3.25 3.33 -7.79
C ALA A 26 -2.54 4.51 -8.46
N VAL A 27 -3.15 5.68 -8.42
CA VAL A 27 -2.57 6.92 -8.97
C VAL A 27 -1.56 7.48 -7.97
N PRO A 28 -0.43 8.06 -8.39
CA PRO A 28 0.52 8.67 -7.45
C PRO A 28 -0.16 9.78 -6.64
N ALA A 29 -0.02 9.76 -5.31
CA ALA A 29 -0.69 10.70 -4.40
C ALA A 29 -0.34 12.16 -4.72
N GLU A 30 0.88 12.45 -5.16
CA GLU A 30 1.33 13.76 -5.61
C GLU A 30 0.55 14.34 -6.81
N THR A 31 -0.21 13.50 -7.52
CA THR A 31 -1.03 13.91 -8.67
C THR A 31 -2.35 14.55 -8.23
N VAL A 32 -2.88 14.13 -7.08
CA VAL A 32 -4.23 14.48 -6.63
C VAL A 32 -4.28 15.14 -5.24
N CYS A 33 -3.21 14.98 -4.45
CA CYS A 33 -3.10 15.54 -3.11
C CYS A 33 -2.35 16.88 -3.10
N THR A 34 -2.98 17.88 -2.48
CA THR A 34 -2.48 19.26 -2.36
C THR A 34 -1.70 19.48 -1.07
N SER A 35 -1.93 18.66 -0.05
CA SER A 35 -1.15 18.66 1.20
C SER A 35 -0.63 17.26 1.48
N VAL A 36 0.68 17.18 1.65
CA VAL A 36 1.42 15.94 1.82
C VAL A 36 2.33 16.12 3.05
N PRO A 37 1.83 15.88 4.27
CA PRO A 37 2.59 16.12 5.47
C PRO A 37 3.81 15.19 5.54
N GLU A 38 4.88 15.72 6.13
CA GLU A 38 6.08 14.95 6.41
C GLU A 38 5.90 14.14 7.70
N PRO A 39 6.08 12.81 7.65
CA PRO A 39 5.99 11.97 8.84
C PRO A 39 7.17 12.27 9.78
N GLN A 40 6.87 12.46 11.06
CA GLN A 40 7.89 12.61 12.10
C GLN A 40 8.20 11.25 12.72
N PHE A 41 9.48 10.95 12.90
CA PHE A 41 9.93 9.68 13.45
C PHE A 41 10.76 9.92 14.69
N THR A 42 10.41 9.26 15.79
CA THR A 42 11.15 9.30 17.04
C THR A 42 12.06 8.08 17.17
N GLY A 43 13.35 8.29 17.45
CA GLY A 43 14.31 7.22 17.75
C GLY A 43 15.47 7.09 16.76
N VAL A 44 16.52 6.38 17.18
CA VAL A 44 17.69 6.07 16.35
C VAL A 44 17.32 4.95 15.38
N ARG A 45 17.67 5.13 14.10
CA ARG A 45 17.47 4.15 13.03
C ARG A 45 18.81 3.88 12.37
N GLU A 46 19.26 2.63 12.42
CA GLU A 46 20.56 2.23 11.89
C GLU A 46 20.58 2.09 10.37
N THR A 47 19.42 1.84 9.76
CA THR A 47 19.30 1.56 8.32
C THR A 47 18.18 2.38 7.70
N GLU A 48 18.37 2.75 6.43
CA GLU A 48 17.29 3.25 5.59
C GLU A 48 16.20 2.18 5.44
N SER A 49 14.94 2.64 5.42
CA SER A 49 13.78 1.78 5.20
C SER A 49 12.82 2.40 4.19
N VAL A 50 12.16 1.56 3.40
CA VAL A 50 11.31 1.95 2.28
C VAL A 50 9.94 1.28 2.42
N TYR A 51 8.90 2.11 2.41
CA TYR A 51 7.51 1.69 2.54
C TYR A 51 6.69 2.22 1.38
N GLU A 52 5.68 1.49 0.96
CA GLU A 52 4.70 1.91 -0.03
C GLU A 52 3.32 1.89 0.62
N ALA A 53 2.67 3.05 0.68
CA ALA A 53 1.32 3.22 1.16
C ALA A 53 0.35 3.15 -0.03
N GLU A 54 -0.71 2.36 0.08
CA GLU A 54 -1.87 2.42 -0.80
C GLU A 54 -3.07 2.90 0.03
N LEU A 55 -3.70 3.98 -0.40
CA LEU A 55 -4.87 4.57 0.22
C LEU A 55 -6.06 4.44 -0.72
N THR A 56 -7.22 4.16 -0.15
CA THR A 56 -8.50 4.36 -0.83
C THR A 56 -9.12 5.65 -0.32
N LEU A 57 -9.36 6.59 -1.23
CA LEU A 57 -10.00 7.86 -0.97
C LEU A 57 -11.48 7.83 -1.37
N GLU A 58 -12.33 8.42 -0.53
CA GLU A 58 -13.70 8.81 -0.86
C GLU A 58 -13.84 10.31 -0.59
N GLN A 59 -14.22 11.09 -1.61
CA GLN A 59 -14.32 12.56 -1.53
C GLN A 59 -13.06 13.20 -0.94
N GLY A 60 -11.89 12.76 -1.40
CA GLY A 60 -10.58 13.22 -0.96
C GLY A 60 -10.15 12.77 0.43
N ARG A 61 -10.95 11.96 1.13
CA ARG A 61 -10.65 11.49 2.48
C ARG A 61 -10.26 10.01 2.49
N PRO A 62 -9.20 9.61 3.20
CA PRO A 62 -8.79 8.22 3.28
C PRO A 62 -9.76 7.38 4.11
N VAL A 63 -10.40 6.40 3.47
CA VAL A 63 -11.30 5.42 4.09
C VAL A 63 -10.62 4.07 4.34
N ALA A 64 -9.57 3.76 3.56
CA ALA A 64 -8.73 2.60 3.79
C ALA A 64 -7.26 2.96 3.53
N LEU A 65 -6.36 2.29 4.26
CA LEU A 65 -4.92 2.47 4.15
C LEU A 65 -4.23 1.13 4.38
N SER A 66 -3.29 0.79 3.50
CA SER A 66 -2.44 -0.38 3.63
C SER A 66 -0.99 -0.02 3.37
N PHE A 67 -0.07 -0.76 3.98
CA PHE A 67 1.37 -0.58 3.80
C PHE A 67 2.00 -1.86 3.30
N LYS A 68 2.82 -1.72 2.26
CA LYS A 68 3.77 -2.70 1.81
C LYS A 68 5.16 -2.29 2.26
N ILE A 69 5.86 -3.21 2.91
CA ILE A 69 7.24 -3.00 3.34
C ILE A 69 8.14 -3.47 2.20
N LEU A 70 8.85 -2.53 1.56
CA LEU A 70 9.81 -2.85 0.49
C LEU A 70 11.19 -3.12 1.09
N GLN A 71 11.58 -2.34 2.10
CA GLN A 71 12.78 -2.50 2.89
C GLN A 71 12.49 -2.10 4.33
N GLY A 72 12.41 -3.06 5.25
CA GLY A 72 12.00 -2.82 6.64
C GLY A 72 13.16 -2.72 7.62
N LEU A 73 12.87 -2.16 8.81
CA LEU A 73 13.77 -2.24 9.96
C LEU A 73 13.74 -3.66 10.55
N LYS A 74 14.89 -4.15 11.03
CA LYS A 74 14.96 -5.45 11.72
C LYS A 74 14.19 -5.43 13.05
N ASP A 75 14.24 -4.32 13.78
CA ASP A 75 13.48 -4.14 15.00
C ASP A 75 11.98 -3.95 14.68
N ARG A 76 11.16 -4.90 15.12
CA ARG A 76 9.70 -4.86 14.97
C ARG A 76 9.06 -3.67 15.68
N ARG A 77 9.59 -3.24 16.82
CA ARG A 77 9.06 -2.10 17.57
C ARG A 77 9.30 -0.80 16.80
N ALA A 78 10.52 -0.60 16.31
CA ALA A 78 10.86 0.54 15.46
C ALA A 78 10.05 0.51 14.14
N GLN A 79 9.91 -0.65 13.49
CA GLN A 79 9.10 -0.80 12.28
C GLN A 79 7.64 -0.42 12.52
N ARG A 80 7.04 -0.86 13.64
CA ARG A 80 5.67 -0.47 14.01
C ARG A 80 5.55 1.03 14.25
N ALA A 81 6.50 1.64 14.95
CA ALA A 81 6.51 3.08 15.17
C ALA A 81 6.57 3.87 13.84
N VAL A 82 7.39 3.42 12.89
CA VAL A 82 7.44 3.99 11.54
C VAL A 82 6.10 3.86 10.83
N ILE A 83 5.48 2.67 10.82
CA ILE A 83 4.18 2.46 10.17
C ILE A 83 3.10 3.35 10.80
N VAL A 84 3.10 3.54 12.12
CA VAL A 84 2.16 4.46 12.80
C VAL A 84 2.37 5.90 12.34
N ALA A 85 3.62 6.40 12.39
CA ALA A 85 3.94 7.75 11.94
C ALA A 85 3.57 7.99 10.46
N LEU A 86 3.84 7.01 9.60
CA LEU A 86 3.42 7.04 8.20
C LEU A 86 1.90 7.03 8.06
N SER A 87 1.19 6.25 8.89
CA SER A 87 -0.27 6.18 8.87
C SER A 87 -0.90 7.52 9.21
N ASP A 88 -0.38 8.19 10.24
CA ASP A 88 -0.89 9.47 10.69
C ASP A 88 -0.66 10.55 9.62
N ALA A 89 0.54 10.60 9.03
CA ALA A 89 0.82 11.50 7.91
C ALA A 89 -0.09 11.25 6.70
N ASN A 90 -0.29 9.99 6.32
CA ASN A 90 -1.16 9.64 5.19
C ASN A 90 -2.64 9.97 5.45
N ARG A 91 -3.11 9.83 6.69
CA ARG A 91 -4.48 10.23 7.09
C ARG A 91 -4.68 11.74 7.09
N ALA A 92 -3.62 12.52 7.31
CA ALA A 92 -3.64 13.97 7.29
C ALA A 92 -3.46 14.58 5.88
N MET A 93 -3.38 13.76 4.83
CA MET A 93 -3.33 14.26 3.45
C MET A 93 -4.65 14.90 3.02
N ALA A 94 -4.55 15.93 2.18
CA ALA A 94 -5.70 16.59 1.56
C ALA A 94 -5.67 16.34 0.05
N CYS A 95 -6.71 15.71 -0.51
CA CYS A 95 -6.69 15.21 -1.90
C CYS A 95 -7.85 15.70 -2.78
N GLY A 96 -8.27 16.95 -2.57
CA GLY A 96 -9.40 17.55 -3.31
C GLY A 96 -10.68 16.72 -3.15
N ASP A 97 -11.43 16.52 -4.23
CA ASP A 97 -12.65 15.68 -4.25
C ASP A 97 -12.39 14.28 -4.87
N PHE A 98 -11.13 13.85 -4.96
CA PHE A 98 -10.77 12.60 -5.63
C PHE A 98 -11.35 11.36 -4.91
N THR A 99 -11.88 10.42 -5.69
CA THR A 99 -12.36 9.12 -5.19
C THR A 99 -11.67 8.01 -5.97
N GLY A 100 -10.99 7.11 -5.25
CA GLY A 100 -10.23 6.02 -5.84
C GLY A 100 -8.98 5.66 -5.05
N LYS A 101 -8.14 4.80 -5.63
CA LYS A 101 -6.88 4.37 -5.03
C LYS A 101 -5.74 5.33 -5.36
N VAL A 102 -4.98 5.72 -4.36
CA VAL A 102 -3.72 6.45 -4.51
C VAL A 102 -2.57 5.71 -3.84
N SER A 103 -1.36 5.84 -4.38
CA SER A 103 -0.15 5.26 -3.82
C SER A 103 0.90 6.31 -3.51
N ARG A 104 1.69 6.06 -2.47
CA ARG A 104 2.81 6.92 -2.08
C ARG A 104 3.97 6.08 -1.55
N ARG A 105 5.16 6.29 -2.11
CA ARG A 105 6.40 5.71 -1.58
C ARG A 105 7.00 6.63 -0.51
N HIS A 106 7.40 6.03 0.61
CA HIS A 106 8.10 6.70 1.70
C HIS A 106 9.51 6.13 1.84
N VAL A 107 10.51 6.99 1.70
CA VAL A 107 11.90 6.69 2.06
C VAL A 107 12.14 7.27 3.44
N VAL A 108 12.49 6.40 4.38
CA VAL A 108 12.71 6.73 5.77
C VAL A 108 14.20 6.59 6.03
N PRO A 109 14.94 7.71 6.10
CA PRO A 109 16.40 7.67 6.20
C PRO A 109 16.85 7.09 7.54
N ALA A 110 18.06 6.52 7.54
CA ALA A 110 18.77 6.22 8.77
C ALA A 110 18.98 7.52 9.56
N THR A 111 18.91 7.44 10.89
CA THR A 111 19.20 8.58 11.75
C THR A 111 20.70 8.59 12.00
N PRO A 112 21.44 9.65 11.61
CA PRO A 112 22.87 9.72 11.90
C PRO A 112 23.09 9.61 13.41
N VAL A 113 23.98 8.71 13.83
CA VAL A 113 24.46 8.71 15.21
C VAL A 113 25.30 9.99 15.37
N PRO A 114 25.00 10.87 16.35
CA PRO A 114 25.86 12.02 16.61
C PRO A 114 27.29 11.53 16.83
N GLN A 115 28.23 11.99 16.01
CA GLN A 115 29.64 11.72 16.26
C GLN A 115 30.09 12.52 17.49
N PRO A 116 30.86 11.92 18.42
CA PRO A 116 31.32 12.57 19.64
C PRO A 116 32.26 13.74 19.39
#